data_AF-A0A353VC46-F1
#
_entry.id   AF-A0A353VC46-F1
#
_cell.length_a   1.000
_cell.length_b   1.000
_cell.length_c   1.000
_cell.angle_alpha   90.00
_cell.angle_beta   90.00
_cell.angle_gamma   90.00
#
_symmetry.space_group_name_H-M   'P 1'
#
loop_
_entity.id
_entity.type
_entity.pdbx_description
1 polymer ?
#
loop_
_entity_poly.entity_id
_entity_poly.type
_entity_poly.pdbx_seq_one_letter_code
_entity_poly.pdbx_strand_id
1 'polypeptide(L)'
;MEPTLLARVIPPTPGPAAELDRLGDEIADLSAHLDAATAHLLDLIREFDARGGWNTGFRSCAAWLSWRVGLDPGAARERVRVARALGTLPRLAQALARG
;
A
#
# COMPACT_ATOMS: atom_id res chain seq x y z
N MET A 1 59.60 1.24 -9.90
CA MET A 1 58.36 2.03 -10.04
C MET A 1 57.28 1.25 -9.33
N GLU A 2 56.96 1.64 -8.11
CA GLU A 2 56.07 0.95 -7.16
C GLU A 2 54.66 0.77 -7.74
N PRO A 3 54.06 -0.44 -7.73
CA PRO A 3 52.64 -0.60 -7.98
C PRO A 3 51.91 -0.25 -6.69
N THR A 4 51.22 0.90 -6.68
CA THR A 4 50.32 1.30 -5.59
C THR A 4 49.24 0.23 -5.41
N LEU A 5 49.40 -0.59 -4.37
CA LEU A 5 48.42 -1.57 -3.95
C LEU A 5 47.21 -0.81 -3.41
N LEU A 6 46.20 -0.60 -4.25
CA LEU A 6 44.89 -0.17 -3.79
C LEU A 6 44.34 -1.31 -2.93
N ALA A 7 44.58 -1.23 -1.62
CA ALA A 7 43.96 -2.08 -0.63
C ALA A 7 42.45 -1.95 -0.83
N ARG A 8 41.85 -2.98 -1.42
CA ARG A 8 40.41 -3.13 -1.53
C ARG A 8 39.87 -3.10 -0.10
N VAL A 9 39.29 -1.96 0.28
CA VAL A 9 38.51 -1.85 1.51
C VAL A 9 37.31 -2.77 1.32
N ILE A 10 37.39 -3.96 1.92
CA ILE A 10 36.25 -4.86 2.06
C ILE A 10 35.39 -4.20 3.15
N PRO A 11 34.15 -3.76 2.86
CA PRO A 11 33.30 -3.24 3.91
C PRO A 11 33.10 -4.36 4.95
N PRO A 12 33.11 -4.04 6.25
CA PRO A 12 32.83 -5.04 7.28
C PRO A 12 31.48 -5.66 6.98
N THR A 13 31.41 -7.00 6.96
CA THR A 13 30.13 -7.70 6.90
C THR A 13 29.30 -7.22 8.08
N PRO A 14 28.10 -6.66 7.85
CA PRO A 14 27.26 -6.17 8.93
C PRO A 14 27.02 -7.28 9.93
N GLY A 15 27.16 -6.99 11.22
CA GLY A 15 26.80 -7.95 12.25
C GLY A 15 25.30 -8.27 12.20
N PRO A 16 24.85 -9.40 12.79
CA PRO A 16 23.46 -9.85 12.71
C PRO A 16 22.42 -8.77 13.08
N ALA A 17 22.71 -7.90 14.04
CA ALA A 17 21.82 -6.79 14.41
C ALA A 17 21.62 -5.79 13.26
N ALA A 18 22.71 -5.40 12.58
CA ALA A 18 22.65 -4.48 11.44
C ALA A 18 22.02 -5.10 10.18
N GLU A 19 21.87 -6.42 10.12
CA GLU A 19 21.09 -7.09 9.08
C GLU A 19 19.60 -7.09 9.40
N LEU A 20 19.22 -7.31 10.66
CA LEU A 20 17.84 -7.20 11.11
C LEU A 20 17.30 -5.76 10.98
N ASP A 21 18.11 -4.76 11.30
CA ASP A 21 17.71 -3.35 11.13
C ASP A 21 17.42 -3.03 9.66
N ARG A 22 18.29 -3.48 8.73
CA ARG A 22 18.07 -3.32 7.28
C ARG A 22 16.81 -4.02 6.79
N LEU A 23 16.52 -5.22 7.31
CA LEU A 23 15.28 -5.93 6.99
C LEU A 23 14.05 -5.17 7.52
N GLY A 24 14.16 -4.57 8.70
CA GLY A 24 13.13 -3.70 9.27
C GLY A 24 12.86 -2.48 8.40
N ASP A 25 13.92 -1.81 7.94
CA ASP A 25 13.82 -0.67 7.02
C ASP A 25 13.15 -1.08 5.70
N GLU A 26 13.53 -2.24 5.13
CA GLU A 26 12.91 -2.74 3.89
C GLU A 26 11.41 -3.05 4.07
N ILE A 27 11.02 -3.62 5.21
CA ILE A 27 9.60 -3.84 5.53
C ILE A 27 8.85 -2.52 5.65
N ALA A 28 9.43 -1.52 6.33
CA ALA A 28 8.82 -0.21 6.52
C ALA A 28 8.63 0.51 5.17
N ASP A 29 9.66 0.50 4.32
CA ASP A 29 9.60 1.08 2.99
C ASP A 29 8.54 0.39 2.11
N LEU A 30 8.49 -0.95 2.13
CA LEU A 30 7.47 -1.68 1.37
C LEU A 30 6.06 -1.40 1.91
N SER A 31 5.90 -1.29 3.23
CA SER A 31 4.62 -0.93 3.85
C SER A 31 4.14 0.44 3.38
N ALA A 32 5.00 1.45 3.39
CA ALA A 32 4.66 2.79 2.93
C ALA A 32 4.16 2.80 1.46
N HIS A 33 4.80 2.02 0.60
CA HIS A 33 4.34 1.86 -0.79
C HIS A 33 2.97 1.16 -0.88
N LEU A 34 2.73 0.13 -0.06
CA LEU A 34 1.44 -0.56 0.01
C LEU A 34 0.33 0.36 0.54
N ASP A 35 0.64 1.19 1.53
CA ASP A 35 -0.30 2.17 2.09
C ASP A 35 -0.65 3.23 1.05
N ALA A 36 0.34 3.76 0.32
CA ALA A 36 0.11 4.69 -0.78
C ALA A 36 -0.76 4.08 -1.90
N ALA A 37 -0.47 2.83 -2.29
CA ALA A 37 -1.28 2.10 -3.26
C ALA A 37 -2.71 1.84 -2.75
N THR A 38 -2.85 1.54 -1.46
CA THR A 38 -4.15 1.33 -0.81
C THR A 38 -4.97 2.63 -0.78
N ALA A 39 -4.35 3.77 -0.48
CA ALA A 39 -5.01 5.07 -0.55
C ALA A 39 -5.56 5.34 -1.95
N HIS A 40 -4.74 5.10 -2.99
CA HIS A 40 -5.17 5.27 -4.37
C HIS A 40 -6.33 4.33 -4.74
N LEU A 41 -6.27 3.06 -4.33
CA LEU A 41 -7.35 2.10 -4.54
C LEU A 41 -8.66 2.57 -3.87
N LEU A 42 -8.59 3.08 -2.64
CA LEU A 42 -9.77 3.56 -1.92
C LEU A 42 -10.39 4.79 -2.60
N ASP A 43 -9.59 5.67 -3.18
CA ASP A 43 -10.08 6.78 -4.00
C ASP A 43 -10.81 6.29 -5.27
N LEU A 44 -10.25 5.31 -5.97
CA LEU A 44 -10.90 4.70 -7.13
C LEU A 44 -12.22 4.01 -6.74
N ILE A 45 -12.23 3.26 -5.63
CA ILE A 45 -13.46 2.62 -5.13
C ILE A 45 -14.51 3.67 -4.79
N ARG A 46 -14.14 4.76 -4.11
CA ARG A 46 -15.06 5.84 -3.76
C ARG A 46 -15.66 6.46 -5.01
N GLU A 47 -14.83 6.78 -6.00
CA GLU A 47 -15.28 7.40 -7.24
C GLU A 47 -16.20 6.46 -8.03
N PHE A 48 -15.82 5.18 -8.13
CA PHE A 48 -16.62 4.16 -8.80
C PHE A 48 -17.98 3.93 -8.11
N ASP A 49 -17.99 3.88 -6.78
CA ASP A 49 -19.21 3.76 -5.98
C ASP A 49 -20.12 4.97 -6.12
N ALA A 50 -19.57 6.19 -6.05
CA ALA A 50 -20.31 7.45 -6.19
C ALA A 50 -20.94 7.61 -7.57
N ARG A 51 -20.26 7.13 -8.64
CA ARG A 51 -20.80 7.11 -10.00
C ARG A 51 -21.76 5.96 -10.26
N GLY A 52 -21.99 5.08 -9.28
CA GLY A 52 -22.85 3.90 -9.44
C GLY A 52 -22.31 2.90 -10.46
N GLY A 53 -20.99 2.86 -10.69
CA GLY A 53 -20.38 2.00 -11.73
C GLY A 53 -20.59 0.50 -11.51
N TRP A 54 -20.92 0.10 -10.29
CA TRP A 54 -21.31 -1.26 -9.93
C TRP A 54 -22.72 -1.65 -10.40
N ASN A 55 -23.57 -0.68 -10.76
CA ASN A 55 -24.97 -0.91 -11.12
C ASN A 55 -25.14 -1.44 -12.56
N THR A 56 -24.30 -2.42 -12.91
CA THR A 56 -24.34 -3.19 -14.16
C THR A 56 -24.80 -4.62 -13.89
N GLY A 57 -25.75 -4.79 -12.95
CA GLY A 57 -26.26 -6.10 -12.51
C GLY A 57 -25.87 -6.51 -11.08
N PHE A 58 -25.12 -5.69 -10.34
CA PHE A 58 -24.80 -5.95 -8.93
C PHE A 58 -25.67 -5.12 -8.00
N ARG A 59 -25.94 -5.65 -6.80
CA ARG A 59 -26.79 -4.99 -5.78
C ARG A 59 -26.06 -3.91 -4.97
N SER A 60 -24.72 -3.88 -5.01
CA SER A 60 -23.89 -2.87 -4.33
C SER A 60 -22.47 -2.88 -4.86
N CYS A 61 -21.71 -1.82 -4.59
CA CYS A 61 -20.28 -1.77 -4.87
C CYS A 61 -19.50 -2.89 -4.17
N ALA A 62 -19.86 -3.22 -2.93
CA ALA A 62 -19.23 -4.32 -2.21
C ALA A 62 -19.46 -5.68 -2.91
N ALA A 63 -20.68 -5.92 -3.41
CA ALA A 63 -20.98 -7.13 -4.16
C ALA A 63 -20.19 -7.20 -5.48
N TRP A 64 -20.04 -6.07 -6.17
CA TRP A 64 -19.20 -5.97 -7.37
C TRP A 64 -17.73 -6.26 -7.05
N LEU A 65 -17.20 -5.71 -5.96
CA LEU A 65 -15.81 -5.95 -5.52
C LEU A 65 -15.56 -7.41 -5.16
N SER A 66 -16.50 -8.04 -4.45
CA SER A 66 -16.38 -9.48 -4.15
C SER A 66 -16.32 -10.33 -5.42
N TRP A 67 -17.10 -9.99 -6.45
CA TRP A 67 -17.10 -10.73 -7.72
C TRP A 67 -15.89 -10.41 -8.60
N ARG A 68 -15.58 -9.12 -8.83
CA ARG A 68 -14.55 -8.70 -9.79
C ARG A 68 -13.14 -8.82 -9.22
N VAL A 69 -12.96 -8.52 -7.93
CA VAL A 69 -11.65 -8.42 -7.26
C VAL A 69 -11.39 -9.64 -6.36
N GLY A 70 -12.40 -10.47 -6.12
CA GLY A 70 -12.24 -11.70 -5.31
C GLY A 70 -12.16 -11.45 -3.81
N LEU A 71 -12.65 -10.30 -3.33
CA LEU A 71 -12.64 -9.98 -1.91
C LEU A 71 -13.73 -10.75 -1.15
N ASP A 72 -13.38 -11.24 0.03
CA ASP A 72 -14.38 -11.73 1.00
C ASP A 72 -15.48 -10.67 1.22
N PRO A 73 -16.76 -11.05 1.35
CA PRO A 73 -17.87 -10.10 1.51
C PRO A 73 -17.73 -9.15 2.71
N GLY A 74 -17.07 -9.55 3.79
CA GLY A 74 -16.72 -8.67 4.91
C GLY A 74 -15.69 -7.63 4.50
N ALA A 75 -14.58 -8.08 3.91
CA ALA A 75 -13.50 -7.21 3.45
C ALA A 75 -13.95 -6.21 2.37
N ALA A 76 -14.82 -6.63 1.45
CA ALA A 76 -15.37 -5.77 0.41
C ALA A 76 -16.25 -4.66 0.99
N ARG A 77 -17.15 -4.99 1.94
CA ARG A 77 -17.98 -4.00 2.64
C ARG A 77 -17.12 -3.00 3.40
N GLU A 78 -16.09 -3.50 4.08
CA GLU A 78 -15.19 -2.64 4.83
C GLU A 78 -14.41 -1.68 3.92
N ARG A 79 -13.89 -2.16 2.79
CA ARG A 79 -13.22 -1.29 1.80
C ARG A 79 -14.12 -0.17 1.29
N VAL A 80 -15.38 -0.47 0.97
CA VAL A 80 -16.35 0.55 0.55
C VAL A 80 -16.64 1.54 1.68
N ARG A 81 -16.78 1.05 2.92
CA ARG A 81 -17.00 1.90 4.11
C ARG A 81 -15.83 2.86 4.34
N VAL A 82 -14.60 2.35 4.31
CA VAL A 82 -13.37 3.15 4.49
C VAL A 82 -13.21 4.16 3.36
N ALA A 83 -13.40 3.74 2.10
CA ALA A 83 -13.33 4.61 0.94
C ALA A 83 -14.29 5.82 1.06
N ARG A 84 -15.54 5.56 1.47
CA ARG A 84 -16.52 6.63 1.72
C ARG A 84 -16.10 7.55 2.87
N ALA A 85 -15.63 6.98 3.98
CA ALA A 85 -15.21 7.75 5.15
C ALA A 85 -14.01 8.67 4.86
N LEU A 86 -12.99 8.17 4.15
CA LEU A 86 -11.81 8.95 3.77
C LEU A 86 -12.16 10.13 2.85
N GLY A 87 -13.19 10.00 2.02
CA GLY A 87 -13.73 11.12 1.23
C GLY A 87 -14.18 12.32 2.07
N THR A 88 -14.45 12.12 3.36
CA THR A 88 -14.82 13.18 4.32
C THR A 88 -13.66 13.60 5.24
N LEU A 89 -12.51 12.92 5.15
CA LEU A 89 -11.36 13.09 6.06
C LEU A 89 -10.06 13.28 5.25
N PRO A 90 -9.93 14.38 4.48
CA PRO A 90 -8.84 14.55 3.51
C PRO A 90 -7.43 14.54 4.13
N ARG A 91 -7.28 14.96 5.39
CA ARG A 91 -5.99 14.89 6.08
C ARG A 91 -5.56 13.45 6.36
N LEU A 92 -6.50 12.58 6.72
CA LEU A 92 -6.21 11.15 6.92
C LEU A 92 -5.93 10.45 5.60
N ALA A 93 -6.68 10.79 4.55
CA ALA A 93 -6.42 10.27 3.21
C ALA A 93 -5.02 10.65 2.71
N GLN A 94 -4.60 11.91 2.91
CA GLN A 94 -3.25 12.38 2.56
C GLN A 94 -2.14 11.79 3.44
N ALA A 95 -2.43 11.45 4.70
CA ALA A 95 -1.48 10.75 5.56
C ALA A 95 -1.26 9.34 5.02
N LEU A 96 -2.33 8.57 4.81
CA LEU A 96 -2.27 7.22 4.24
C LEU A 96 -1.58 7.19 2.87
N ALA A 97 -1.84 8.18 2.01
CA ALA A 97 -1.23 8.27 0.69
C ALA A 97 0.28 8.49 0.71
N ARG A 98 0.87 8.89 1.84
CA ARG A 98 2.30 9.15 1.99
C ARG A 98 3.06 8.00 2.67
N GLY A 99 2.36 6.95 3.10
CA GLY A 99 2.91 5.94 4.02
C GLY A 99 2.77 6.39 5.46
#